data_AF-B9JN60-F1
#
_entry.id   AF-B9JN60-F1
#
_cell.length_a   1.000
_cell.length_b   1.000
_cell.length_c   1.000
_cell.angle_alpha   90.00
_cell.angle_beta   90.00
_cell.angle_gamma   90.00
#
_symmetry.space_group_name_H-M   'P 1'
#
loop_
_entity.id
_entity.type
_entity.pdbx_description
1 polymer ?
#
loop_
_entity_poly.entity_id
_entity_poly.type
_entity_poly.pdbx_seq_one_letter_code
_entity_poly.pdbx_strand_id
1 'polypeptide(L)'
;MSKMEMNRRSLLKHSAGVMALAAIGGGTSLLSSRAAFAQAANLAGEQLRTIGLSVTVQERILADFRKASGVGQTSGTAATFPDAQTKILSGSKDYDCWEIIAERLPSIVMTNNVEPVPAASLKNWANIRDTFTKPSDKWGAKQQIVGQIWADDTQTTLNMVPAVYNYDSIGYNPDVLSAEEANSWAALFDPKWKGKSGLNTDPLIAFGQAIMAMNTLGLLSVKNPGNPSTAEIDEAAKFLVSKKKDGQFRALWGDFGELVNLMASGEMVVCDAWQPAVMAVKAQGKPCKYAVPKEGYRGWAIGPSMIAGTTNKEAVIAYADYWLSGEPGITVSEQGYYSPSTNIKNVMAPDKYAFWYEGKPWVGAAERGIKEGDLRDGGSLEERAKNVAYWHQWPDEYDHLVQKWDEFLNA
;
A
#
# COMPACT_ATOMS: atom_id res chain seq x y z
N MET A 1 47.83 71.62 29.19
CA MET A 1 46.62 70.98 29.73
C MET A 1 46.36 69.73 28.89
N SER A 2 47.11 68.68 29.22
CA SER A 2 46.63 67.42 29.83
C SER A 2 46.05 66.45 28.80
N LYS A 3 46.93 65.53 28.38
CA LYS A 3 46.59 64.28 27.69
C LYS A 3 45.65 63.46 28.58
N MET A 4 44.59 62.91 28.02
CA MET A 4 43.82 61.87 28.66
C MET A 4 43.88 60.60 27.80
N GLU A 5 44.56 59.61 28.37
CA GLU A 5 44.82 58.30 27.82
C GLU A 5 43.52 57.50 27.63
N MET A 6 43.27 57.02 26.41
CA MET A 6 42.30 55.95 26.19
C MET A 6 42.96 54.61 26.49
N ASN A 7 42.62 54.07 27.66
CA ASN A 7 43.11 52.80 28.18
C ASN A 7 42.60 51.62 27.33
N ARG A 8 43.52 50.81 26.78
CA ARG A 8 43.26 49.62 25.94
C ARG A 8 42.50 48.47 26.64
N ARG A 9 42.03 48.66 27.88
CA ARG A 9 41.22 47.69 28.66
C ARG A 9 39.69 47.88 28.58
N SER A 10 39.21 48.90 27.86
CA SER A 10 37.76 49.19 27.73
C SER A 10 37.09 48.51 26.52
N LEU A 11 37.85 48.18 25.47
CA LEU A 11 37.32 47.65 24.19
C LEU A 11 37.17 46.11 24.13
N LEU A 12 37.42 45.39 25.22
CA LEU A 12 37.25 43.93 25.32
C LEU A 12 36.04 43.51 26.18
N LYS A 13 35.14 44.43 26.54
CA LYS A 13 33.97 44.15 27.40
C LYS A 13 32.61 44.14 26.70
N HIS A 14 32.55 44.24 25.36
CA HIS A 14 31.26 44.26 24.62
C HIS A 14 31.17 43.30 23.42
N SER A 15 32.00 42.25 23.34
CA SER A 15 31.96 41.27 22.23
C SER A 15 32.02 39.81 22.66
N ALA A 16 31.57 39.48 23.87
CA ALA A 16 31.38 38.09 24.31
C ALA A 16 30.09 38.02 25.13
N GLY A 17 28.97 37.67 24.49
CA GLY A 17 27.69 37.74 25.19
C GLY A 17 26.46 37.16 24.49
N VAL A 18 26.59 36.18 23.60
CA VAL A 18 25.52 35.17 23.37
C VAL A 18 26.18 33.85 22.95
N MET A 19 26.85 33.20 23.90
CA MET A 19 27.17 31.77 23.81
C MET A 19 27.03 31.20 25.22
N ALA A 20 26.24 30.13 25.34
CA ALA A 20 26.06 29.25 26.50
C ALA A 20 25.22 29.79 27.69
N LEU A 21 23.91 29.50 27.67
CA LEU A 21 23.28 28.84 28.83
C LEU A 21 23.02 27.38 28.46
N ALA A 22 24.05 26.55 28.64
CA ALA A 22 23.97 25.10 28.64
C ALA A 22 24.61 24.61 29.94
N ALA A 23 23.78 24.43 30.95
CA ALA A 23 23.93 23.64 32.17
C ALA A 23 22.86 24.21 33.13
N ILE A 24 21.80 23.49 33.47
CA ILE A 24 21.84 22.36 34.41
C ILE A 24 20.72 21.38 34.02
N GLY A 25 21.08 20.14 33.65
CA GLY A 25 20.15 19.03 33.45
C GLY A 25 20.37 18.21 32.18
N GLY A 26 21.29 17.24 32.22
CA GLY A 26 21.35 16.11 31.27
C GLY A 26 22.23 16.31 30.03
N GLY A 27 23.40 15.66 29.98
CA GLY A 27 24.34 15.63 28.84
C GLY A 27 23.82 14.94 27.56
N THR A 28 22.51 14.76 27.40
CA THR A 28 21.84 14.08 26.28
C THR A 28 21.35 15.05 25.20
N SER A 29 21.19 16.34 25.48
CA SER A 29 20.62 17.32 24.51
C SER A 29 21.62 17.83 23.46
N LEU A 30 22.90 17.96 23.81
CA LEU A 30 23.95 18.41 22.87
C LEU A 30 24.44 17.27 21.94
N LEU A 31 24.39 16.02 22.41
CA LEU A 31 24.68 14.84 21.58
C LEU A 31 23.53 14.52 20.64
N SER A 32 22.27 14.61 21.10
CA SER A 32 21.09 14.41 20.25
C SER A 32 20.93 15.49 19.20
N SER A 33 21.22 16.77 19.52
CA SER A 33 21.23 17.84 18.52
C SER A 33 22.32 17.67 17.47
N ARG A 34 23.56 17.30 17.85
CA ARG A 34 24.62 17.01 16.87
C ARG A 34 24.32 15.79 15.99
N ALA A 35 23.76 14.72 16.56
CA ALA A 35 23.36 13.55 15.80
C ALA A 35 22.18 13.85 14.86
N ALA A 36 21.20 14.63 15.30
CA ALA A 36 20.10 15.10 14.46
C ALA A 36 20.60 16.03 13.33
N PHE A 37 21.54 16.93 13.61
CA PHE A 37 22.17 17.78 12.59
C PHE A 37 23.02 16.97 11.60
N ALA A 38 23.76 15.96 12.06
CA ALA A 38 24.54 15.09 11.18
C ALA A 38 23.64 14.22 10.29
N GLN A 39 22.57 13.65 10.84
CA GLN A 39 21.56 12.91 10.08
C GLN A 39 20.85 13.78 9.05
N ALA A 40 20.50 15.02 9.43
CA ALA A 40 19.90 15.98 8.50
C ALA A 40 20.88 16.42 7.40
N ALA A 41 22.17 16.58 7.72
CA ALA A 41 23.20 16.92 6.76
C ALA A 41 23.47 15.78 5.76
N ASN A 42 23.42 14.52 6.19
CA ASN A 42 23.54 13.36 5.32
C ASN A 42 22.35 13.23 4.37
N LEU A 43 21.12 13.34 4.88
CA LEU A 43 19.90 13.25 4.06
C LEU A 43 19.87 14.32 2.96
N ALA A 44 20.31 15.54 3.24
CA ALA A 44 20.38 16.62 2.25
C ALA A 44 21.31 16.30 1.05
N GLY A 45 22.27 15.38 1.24
CA GLY A 45 23.17 14.90 0.19
C GLY A 45 22.66 13.67 -0.57
N GLU A 46 21.61 13.01 -0.08
CA GLU A 46 21.00 11.84 -0.72
C GLU A 46 19.78 12.22 -1.58
N GLN A 47 19.34 11.26 -2.40
CA GLN A 47 18.10 11.33 -3.17
C GLN A 47 17.25 10.09 -2.96
N LEU A 48 15.94 10.21 -3.08
CA LEU A 48 15.02 9.06 -3.11
C LEU A 48 14.44 8.89 -4.51
N ARG A 49 14.77 7.78 -5.17
CA ARG A 49 14.15 7.36 -6.42
C ARG A 49 13.31 6.10 -6.17
N THR A 50 11.98 6.23 -6.27
CA THR A 50 11.06 5.12 -5.97
C THR A 50 10.28 4.66 -7.20
N ILE A 51 9.94 3.38 -7.25
CA ILE A 51 9.05 2.78 -8.24
C ILE A 51 7.92 2.03 -7.54
N GLY A 52 6.70 2.08 -8.07
CA GLY A 52 5.53 1.45 -7.47
C GLY A 52 4.23 1.86 -8.15
N LEU A 53 3.09 1.48 -7.57
CA LEU A 53 1.79 1.84 -8.14
C LEU A 53 1.55 3.36 -8.06
N SER A 54 0.81 3.91 -9.03
CA SER A 54 0.42 5.33 -9.09
C SER A 54 -0.40 5.81 -7.88
N VAL A 55 -1.00 4.89 -7.11
CA VAL A 55 -1.78 5.20 -5.91
C VAL A 55 -0.92 5.53 -4.69
N THR A 56 0.33 5.07 -4.64
CA THR A 56 1.29 5.36 -3.55
C THR A 56 2.45 6.24 -4.04
N VAL A 57 2.91 6.06 -5.28
CA VAL A 57 3.91 6.90 -5.92
C VAL A 57 3.25 8.16 -6.47
N GLN A 58 2.96 9.12 -5.59
CA GLN A 58 2.35 10.40 -5.93
C GLN A 58 3.29 11.56 -5.64
N GLU A 59 3.40 12.50 -6.57
CA GLU A 59 4.27 13.68 -6.46
C GLU A 59 4.00 14.47 -5.16
N ARG A 60 2.74 14.61 -4.74
CA ARG A 60 2.41 15.28 -3.48
C ARG A 60 3.01 14.60 -2.24
N ILE A 61 3.02 13.26 -2.20
CA ILE A 61 3.58 12.50 -1.07
C ILE A 61 5.10 12.65 -1.05
N LEU A 62 5.74 12.59 -2.24
CA LEU A 62 7.18 12.75 -2.38
C LEU A 62 7.64 14.18 -2.07
N ALA A 63 6.84 15.19 -2.44
CA ALA A 63 7.11 16.59 -2.11
C ALA A 63 6.97 16.86 -0.60
N ASP A 64 5.93 16.31 0.04
CA ASP A 64 5.73 16.43 1.49
C ASP A 64 6.84 15.68 2.26
N PHE A 65 7.20 14.47 1.82
CA PHE A 65 8.36 13.75 2.37
C PHE A 65 9.64 14.58 2.26
N ARG A 66 9.91 15.16 1.09
CA ARG A 66 11.10 15.99 0.88
C ARG A 66 11.16 17.17 1.84
N LYS A 67 10.03 17.85 1.99
CA LYS A 67 9.88 18.99 2.91
C LYS A 67 10.05 18.57 4.37
N ALA A 68 9.49 17.43 4.77
CA ALA A 68 9.51 16.95 6.15
C ALA A 68 10.88 16.39 6.56
N SER A 69 11.57 15.69 5.66
CA SER A 69 12.84 15.01 5.94
C SER A 69 14.07 15.86 5.68
N GLY A 70 13.99 16.81 4.73
CA GLY A 70 15.15 17.54 4.22
C GLY A 70 16.02 16.76 3.23
N VAL A 71 15.54 15.62 2.69
CA VAL A 71 16.27 14.88 1.64
C VAL A 71 16.52 15.76 0.42
N GLY A 72 17.67 15.60 -0.23
CA GLY A 72 18.11 16.46 -1.32
C GLY A 72 17.14 16.48 -2.49
N GLN A 73 16.76 15.29 -3.00
CA GLN A 73 15.84 15.12 -4.14
C GLN A 73 14.91 13.93 -3.96
N THR A 74 13.74 13.99 -4.59
CA THR A 74 12.77 12.90 -4.66
C THR A 74 12.27 12.74 -6.09
N SER A 75 12.07 11.50 -6.54
CA SER A 75 11.45 11.19 -7.82
C SER A 75 10.70 9.86 -7.75
N GLY A 76 9.54 9.79 -8.40
CA GLY A 76 8.71 8.59 -8.42
C GLY A 76 8.40 8.12 -9.84
N THR A 77 8.49 6.81 -10.06
CA THR A 77 8.04 6.16 -11.30
C THR A 77 6.83 5.30 -11.02
N ALA A 78 5.68 5.69 -11.54
CA ALA A 78 4.49 4.84 -11.53
C ALA A 78 4.70 3.63 -12.46
N ALA A 79 4.40 2.43 -11.98
CA ALA A 79 4.49 1.18 -12.72
C ALA A 79 3.53 0.13 -12.13
N THR A 80 3.09 -0.81 -12.95
CA THR A 80 2.42 -2.03 -12.44
C THR A 80 3.43 -2.89 -11.66
N PHE A 81 2.96 -3.82 -10.82
CA PHE A 81 3.88 -4.70 -10.10
C PHE A 81 4.72 -5.60 -11.02
N PRO A 82 4.17 -6.22 -12.08
CA PRO A 82 4.98 -6.97 -13.05
C PRO A 82 6.03 -6.09 -13.73
N ASP A 83 5.69 -4.88 -14.15
CA ASP A 83 6.64 -3.97 -14.81
C ASP A 83 7.77 -3.55 -13.87
N ALA A 84 7.43 -3.22 -12.61
CA ALA A 84 8.41 -2.89 -11.59
C ALA A 84 9.33 -4.09 -11.32
N GLN A 85 8.76 -5.28 -11.15
CA GLN A 85 9.52 -6.51 -10.95
C GLN A 85 10.51 -6.75 -12.10
N THR A 86 10.08 -6.65 -13.36
CA THR A 86 10.97 -6.82 -14.52
C THR A 86 12.12 -5.81 -14.50
N LYS A 87 11.85 -4.53 -14.22
CA LYS A 87 12.89 -3.48 -14.15
C LYS A 87 13.90 -3.72 -13.03
N ILE A 88 13.44 -4.15 -11.85
CA ILE A 88 14.30 -4.44 -10.70
C ILE A 88 15.15 -5.69 -10.99
N LEU A 89 14.52 -6.78 -11.44
CA LEU A 89 15.22 -8.04 -11.69
C LEU A 89 16.15 -7.99 -12.91
N SER A 90 15.94 -7.06 -13.84
CA SER A 90 16.89 -6.79 -14.94
C SER A 90 18.13 -6.00 -14.48
N GLY A 91 18.22 -5.63 -13.20
CA GLY A 91 19.39 -4.95 -12.62
C GLY A 91 19.41 -3.43 -12.79
N SER A 92 18.25 -2.78 -13.00
CA SER A 92 18.19 -1.31 -13.07
C SER A 92 18.78 -0.66 -11.81
N LYS A 93 19.53 0.42 -12.01
CA LYS A 93 20.10 1.26 -10.95
C LYS A 93 19.40 2.62 -10.82
N ASP A 94 18.24 2.76 -11.46
CA ASP A 94 17.46 3.99 -11.50
C ASP A 94 16.64 4.21 -10.23
N TYR A 95 16.54 3.19 -9.37
CA TYR A 95 15.68 3.18 -8.19
C TYR A 95 16.48 2.82 -6.93
N ASP A 96 16.09 3.43 -5.82
CA ASP A 96 16.62 3.19 -4.48
C ASP A 96 15.71 2.27 -3.65
N CYS A 97 14.39 2.34 -3.89
CA CYS A 97 13.43 1.41 -3.33
C CYS A 97 12.33 1.05 -4.32
N TRP A 98 11.75 -0.13 -4.12
CA TRP A 98 10.48 -0.53 -4.73
C TRP A 98 9.40 -0.47 -3.66
N GLU A 99 8.33 0.31 -3.89
CA GLU A 99 7.07 0.18 -3.16
C GLU A 99 6.37 -1.11 -3.58
N ILE A 100 6.93 -2.21 -3.09
CA ILE A 100 6.54 -3.57 -3.42
C ILE A 100 5.29 -3.97 -2.63
N ILE A 101 4.47 -4.81 -3.23
CA ILE A 101 3.38 -5.50 -2.55
C ILE A 101 3.91 -6.81 -1.94
N ALA A 102 3.53 -7.09 -0.69
CA ALA A 102 4.22 -8.07 0.14
C ALA A 102 4.32 -9.47 -0.49
N GLU A 103 3.33 -9.89 -1.28
CA GLU A 103 3.40 -11.20 -1.93
C GLU A 103 4.53 -11.31 -2.94
N ARG A 104 5.05 -10.20 -3.49
CA ARG A 104 6.16 -10.25 -4.45
C ARG A 104 7.53 -10.20 -3.78
N LEU A 105 7.62 -10.06 -2.46
CA LEU A 105 8.90 -10.05 -1.74
C LEU A 105 9.79 -11.25 -2.08
N PRO A 106 9.29 -12.49 -2.22
CA PRO A 106 10.13 -13.63 -2.61
C PRO A 106 10.91 -13.39 -3.91
N SER A 107 10.34 -12.68 -4.89
CA SER A 107 11.02 -12.39 -6.17
C SER A 107 12.35 -11.65 -6.01
N ILE A 108 12.45 -10.73 -5.04
CA ILE A 108 13.66 -9.94 -4.78
C ILE A 108 14.51 -10.52 -3.65
N VAL A 109 13.91 -11.23 -2.71
CA VAL A 109 14.62 -11.95 -1.65
C VAL A 109 15.42 -13.11 -2.23
N MET A 110 14.78 -13.97 -3.04
CA MET A 110 15.42 -15.16 -3.62
C MET A 110 16.53 -14.81 -4.62
N THR A 111 16.52 -13.60 -5.16
CA THR A 111 17.50 -13.11 -6.13
C THR A 111 18.53 -12.14 -5.53
N ASN A 112 18.53 -11.96 -4.20
CA ASN A 112 19.42 -11.04 -3.47
C ASN A 112 19.36 -9.58 -3.96
N ASN A 113 18.18 -9.13 -4.40
CA ASN A 113 17.91 -7.76 -4.86
C ASN A 113 17.33 -6.86 -3.77
N VAL A 114 17.23 -7.34 -2.53
CA VAL A 114 16.76 -6.58 -1.37
C VAL A 114 17.85 -6.45 -0.31
N GLU A 115 17.92 -5.29 0.32
CA GLU A 115 18.68 -5.09 1.55
C GLU A 115 17.70 -4.80 2.71
N PRO A 116 17.60 -5.67 3.74
CA PRO A 116 16.63 -5.49 4.81
C PRO A 116 16.84 -4.21 5.63
N VAL A 117 15.74 -3.56 6.03
CA VAL A 117 15.73 -2.36 6.88
C VAL A 117 15.66 -2.76 8.35
N PRO A 118 16.60 -2.32 9.22
CA PRO A 118 16.52 -2.59 10.66
C PRO A 118 15.28 -1.93 11.27
N ALA A 119 14.41 -2.69 11.94
CA ALA A 119 13.21 -2.12 12.56
C ALA A 119 13.55 -1.06 13.63
N ALA A 120 14.68 -1.23 14.33
CA ALA A 120 15.17 -0.25 15.30
C ALA A 120 15.57 1.11 14.69
N SER A 121 15.75 1.20 13.36
CA SER A 121 16.02 2.46 12.67
C SER A 121 14.75 3.28 12.39
N LEU A 122 13.57 2.66 12.51
CA LEU A 122 12.27 3.26 12.23
C LEU A 122 11.66 3.79 13.54
N LYS A 123 11.69 5.10 13.73
CA LYS A 123 11.21 5.77 14.95
C LYS A 123 9.72 5.52 15.20
N ASN A 124 8.94 5.41 14.12
CA ASN A 124 7.50 5.23 14.17
C ASN A 124 7.05 3.76 14.23
N TRP A 125 7.99 2.80 14.19
CA TRP A 125 7.66 1.36 14.20
C TRP A 125 6.88 0.94 15.43
N ALA A 126 7.15 1.55 16.59
CA ALA A 126 6.45 1.24 17.84
C ALA A 126 4.93 1.46 17.78
N ASN A 127 4.45 2.29 16.82
CA ASN A 127 3.03 2.61 16.65
C ASN A 127 2.39 1.85 15.48
N ILE A 128 3.06 0.83 14.94
CA ILE A 128 2.50 -0.06 13.92
C ILE A 128 1.29 -0.83 14.46
N ARG A 129 0.31 -1.10 13.60
CA ARG A 129 -0.89 -1.88 13.96
C ARG A 129 -0.54 -3.34 14.21
N ASP A 130 -1.33 -3.95 15.11
CA ASP A 130 -1.25 -5.38 15.45
C ASP A 130 -1.32 -6.32 14.24
N THR A 131 -1.98 -5.92 13.15
CA THR A 131 -2.00 -6.67 11.88
C THR A 131 -0.59 -7.05 11.37
N PHE A 132 0.44 -6.27 11.73
CA PHE A 132 1.82 -6.47 11.29
C PHE A 132 2.73 -7.07 12.38
N THR A 133 2.23 -7.29 13.60
CA THR A 133 3.04 -7.77 14.74
C THR A 133 2.42 -8.95 15.49
N LYS A 134 1.11 -9.16 15.37
CA LYS A 134 0.37 -10.24 16.01
C LYS A 134 -0.26 -11.15 14.94
N PRO A 135 0.28 -12.38 14.75
CA PRO A 135 -0.32 -13.31 13.81
C PRO A 135 -1.74 -13.69 14.24
N SER A 136 -2.62 -13.81 13.26
CA SER A 136 -3.93 -14.45 13.44
C SER A 136 -3.77 -15.97 13.43
N ASP A 137 -4.53 -16.65 14.30
CA ASP A 137 -4.61 -18.12 14.32
C ASP A 137 -5.32 -18.71 13.08
N LYS A 138 -5.92 -17.86 12.23
CA LYS A 138 -6.63 -18.30 11.02
C LYS A 138 -5.68 -18.82 9.92
N TRP A 139 -4.43 -18.37 9.91
CA TRP A 139 -3.46 -18.69 8.86
C TRP A 139 -2.09 -19.04 9.44
N GLY A 140 -1.31 -19.83 8.72
CA GLY A 140 0.12 -20.00 9.04
C GLY A 140 0.86 -18.66 8.93
N ALA A 141 1.99 -18.50 9.62
CA ALA A 141 2.72 -17.21 9.67
C ALA A 141 3.03 -16.64 8.28
N LYS A 142 3.59 -17.45 7.37
CA LYS A 142 3.93 -17.05 5.99
C LYS A 142 2.72 -16.80 5.08
N GLN A 143 1.53 -17.24 5.49
CA GLN A 143 0.27 -17.07 4.75
C GLN A 143 -0.45 -15.77 5.11
N GLN A 144 0.17 -14.90 5.91
CA GLN A 144 -0.38 -13.62 6.34
C GLN A 144 0.72 -12.57 6.47
N ILE A 145 0.32 -11.30 6.47
CA ILE A 145 1.27 -10.20 6.27
C ILE A 145 2.41 -10.15 7.30
N VAL A 146 2.14 -10.48 8.57
CA VAL A 146 3.19 -10.48 9.61
C VAL A 146 4.33 -11.43 9.27
N GLY A 147 4.11 -12.60 8.69
CA GLY A 147 5.19 -13.52 8.33
C GLY A 147 5.78 -13.30 6.94
N GLN A 148 5.30 -12.31 6.20
CA GLN A 148 5.79 -12.00 4.84
C GLN A 148 6.85 -10.89 4.83
N ILE A 149 6.75 -9.93 5.76
CA ILE A 149 7.52 -8.67 5.67
C ILE A 149 8.89 -8.73 6.35
N TRP A 150 9.12 -9.66 7.26
CA TRP A 150 10.38 -9.81 7.98
C TRP A 150 11.42 -10.57 7.16
N ALA A 151 12.70 -10.30 7.42
CA ALA A 151 13.80 -11.06 6.82
C ALA A 151 13.88 -12.50 7.34
N ASP A 152 13.57 -12.69 8.63
CA ASP A 152 13.59 -13.98 9.31
C ASP A 152 12.69 -13.95 10.57
N ASP A 153 12.62 -15.10 11.26
CA ASP A 153 11.79 -15.28 12.46
C ASP A 153 12.29 -14.48 13.68
N THR A 154 13.48 -13.87 13.64
CA THR A 154 13.98 -13.01 14.72
C THR A 154 13.28 -11.66 14.76
N GLN A 155 12.65 -11.26 13.65
CA GLN A 155 11.90 -10.00 13.50
C GLN A 155 12.72 -8.75 13.86
N THR A 156 13.99 -8.74 13.47
CA THR A 156 14.90 -7.60 13.72
C THR A 156 15.04 -6.68 12.50
N THR A 157 14.91 -7.25 11.30
CA THR A 157 15.04 -6.52 10.03
C THR A 157 13.89 -6.87 9.07
N LEU A 158 13.42 -5.88 8.32
CA LEU A 158 12.26 -5.94 7.43
C LEU A 158 12.72 -5.97 5.97
N ASN A 159 12.25 -6.94 5.20
CA ASN A 159 12.37 -6.91 3.74
C ASN A 159 11.46 -5.84 3.12
N MET A 160 10.37 -5.48 3.82
CA MET A 160 9.44 -4.44 3.42
C MET A 160 8.93 -3.70 4.65
N VAL A 161 8.98 -2.37 4.64
CA VAL A 161 8.31 -1.58 5.66
C VAL A 161 6.90 -1.25 5.17
N PRO A 162 5.82 -1.73 5.81
CA PRO A 162 4.47 -1.46 5.35
C PRO A 162 4.18 0.04 5.32
N ALA A 163 3.64 0.51 4.21
CA ALA A 163 3.25 1.90 3.98
C ALA A 163 1.74 2.06 3.87
N VAL A 164 1.08 1.12 3.19
CA VAL A 164 -0.37 1.09 3.00
C VAL A 164 -0.86 -0.36 2.98
N TYR A 165 -2.12 -0.58 3.38
CA TYR A 165 -2.75 -1.90 3.27
C TYR A 165 -4.26 -1.77 3.05
N ASN A 166 -4.87 -2.81 2.51
CA ASN A 166 -6.33 -2.86 2.34
C ASN A 166 -6.85 -4.30 2.26
N TYR A 167 -8.17 -4.38 2.19
CA TYR A 167 -8.94 -5.59 1.97
C TYR A 167 -9.76 -5.45 0.69
N ASP A 168 -9.26 -5.97 -0.43
CA ASP A 168 -9.86 -5.75 -1.73
C ASP A 168 -11.08 -6.62 -2.01
N SER A 169 -11.96 -6.07 -2.86
CA SER A 169 -13.29 -6.58 -3.14
C SER A 169 -13.75 -6.25 -4.56
N ILE A 170 -15.06 -6.38 -4.77
CA ILE A 170 -15.77 -6.20 -6.01
C ILE A 170 -16.27 -4.76 -6.09
N GLY A 171 -15.91 -4.05 -7.15
CA GLY A 171 -16.54 -2.79 -7.53
C GLY A 171 -17.77 -3.08 -8.39
N TYR A 172 -18.90 -2.43 -8.11
CA TYR A 172 -20.10 -2.60 -8.92
C TYR A 172 -20.93 -1.33 -9.07
N ASN A 173 -21.73 -1.29 -10.14
CA ASN A 173 -22.72 -0.24 -10.39
C ASN A 173 -24.07 -0.61 -9.72
N PRO A 174 -24.47 0.10 -8.64
CA PRO A 174 -25.68 -0.21 -7.88
C PRO A 174 -26.99 0.07 -8.62
N ASP A 175 -26.98 0.80 -9.75
CA ASP A 175 -28.19 1.08 -10.51
C ASP A 175 -28.70 -0.14 -11.29
N VAL A 176 -27.82 -1.14 -11.53
CA VAL A 176 -28.14 -2.33 -12.31
C VAL A 176 -27.89 -3.63 -11.56
N LEU A 177 -26.95 -3.62 -10.61
CA LEU A 177 -26.54 -4.77 -9.81
C LEU A 177 -26.82 -4.48 -8.32
N SER A 178 -27.66 -5.29 -7.69
CA SER A 178 -27.99 -5.12 -6.27
C SER A 178 -26.83 -5.54 -5.34
N ALA A 179 -26.86 -5.08 -4.09
CA ALA A 179 -25.89 -5.48 -3.09
C ALA A 179 -25.92 -6.98 -2.76
N GLU A 180 -27.09 -7.62 -2.88
CA GLU A 180 -27.25 -9.06 -2.68
C GLU A 180 -26.60 -9.85 -3.81
N GLU A 181 -26.84 -9.46 -5.05
CA GLU A 181 -26.20 -10.08 -6.22
C GLU A 181 -24.67 -9.86 -6.21
N ALA A 182 -24.19 -8.69 -5.74
CA ALA A 182 -22.77 -8.39 -5.60
C ALA A 182 -22.10 -9.05 -4.37
N ASN A 183 -22.85 -9.74 -3.50
CA ASN A 183 -22.34 -10.36 -2.25
C ASN A 183 -21.52 -11.64 -2.51
N SER A 184 -20.95 -11.81 -3.70
CA SER A 184 -20.10 -12.96 -4.00
C SER A 184 -19.15 -12.66 -5.13
N TRP A 185 -17.92 -13.18 -5.04
CA TRP A 185 -16.98 -13.19 -6.17
C TRP A 185 -17.54 -13.88 -7.41
N ALA A 186 -18.54 -14.75 -7.27
CA ALA A 186 -19.26 -15.33 -8.39
C ALA A 186 -19.97 -14.30 -9.29
N ALA A 187 -20.26 -13.09 -8.77
CA ALA A 187 -20.89 -12.01 -9.54
C ALA A 187 -20.11 -11.59 -10.79
N LEU A 188 -18.76 -11.69 -10.76
CA LEU A 188 -17.90 -11.40 -11.92
C LEU A 188 -18.16 -12.35 -13.10
N PHE A 189 -18.69 -13.54 -12.81
CA PHE A 189 -18.88 -14.65 -13.75
C PHE A 189 -20.35 -14.97 -14.00
N ASP A 190 -21.27 -14.15 -13.49
CA ASP A 190 -22.70 -14.27 -13.73
C ASP A 190 -23.00 -13.98 -15.22
N PRO A 191 -23.70 -14.89 -15.94
CA PRO A 191 -24.11 -14.68 -17.33
C PRO A 191 -24.91 -13.39 -17.57
N LYS A 192 -25.60 -12.84 -16.55
CA LYS A 192 -26.30 -11.54 -16.61
C LYS A 192 -25.36 -10.39 -16.99
N TRP A 193 -24.08 -10.50 -16.64
CA TRP A 193 -23.05 -9.48 -16.86
C TRP A 193 -22.07 -9.82 -17.99
N LYS A 194 -22.43 -10.76 -18.86
CA LYS A 194 -21.64 -11.11 -20.04
C LYS A 194 -21.33 -9.87 -20.89
N GLY A 195 -20.05 -9.67 -21.20
CA GLY A 195 -19.52 -8.52 -21.92
C GLY A 195 -19.50 -7.21 -21.11
N LYS A 196 -19.79 -7.27 -19.81
CA LYS A 196 -19.85 -6.14 -18.88
C LYS A 196 -19.16 -6.39 -17.54
N SER A 197 -18.51 -7.53 -17.35
CA SER A 197 -17.65 -7.77 -16.19
C SER A 197 -16.17 -7.54 -16.52
N GLY A 198 -15.31 -7.48 -15.50
CA GLY A 198 -13.87 -7.51 -15.72
C GLY A 198 -13.09 -8.14 -14.60
N LEU A 199 -11.82 -8.37 -14.89
CA LEU A 199 -10.86 -9.05 -14.03
C LEU A 199 -9.49 -8.38 -14.15
N ASN A 200 -8.73 -8.25 -13.07
CA ASN A 200 -7.39 -7.67 -13.11
C ASN A 200 -6.43 -8.51 -13.98
N THR A 201 -5.47 -7.86 -14.64
CA THR A 201 -4.48 -8.54 -15.49
C THR A 201 -3.32 -9.19 -14.73
N ASP A 202 -3.15 -8.91 -13.44
CA ASP A 202 -2.12 -9.55 -12.61
C ASP A 202 -2.60 -10.95 -12.20
N PRO A 203 -1.88 -12.01 -12.61
CA PRO A 203 -2.30 -13.38 -12.35
C PRO A 203 -2.40 -13.73 -10.86
N LEU A 204 -1.57 -13.13 -10.01
CA LEU A 204 -1.62 -13.38 -8.55
C LEU A 204 -2.94 -12.87 -7.94
N ILE A 205 -3.54 -11.86 -8.57
CA ILE A 205 -4.83 -11.29 -8.21
C ILE A 205 -5.97 -12.13 -8.79
N ALA A 206 -5.94 -12.35 -10.11
CA ALA A 206 -7.02 -12.94 -10.88
C ALA A 206 -7.36 -14.38 -10.42
N PHE A 207 -6.35 -15.22 -10.18
CA PHE A 207 -6.57 -16.62 -9.81
C PHE A 207 -7.27 -16.76 -8.46
N GLY A 208 -6.84 -16.01 -7.43
CA GLY A 208 -7.45 -16.11 -6.10
C GLY A 208 -8.93 -15.71 -6.10
N GLN A 209 -9.29 -14.70 -6.90
CA GLN A 209 -10.69 -14.27 -7.06
C GLN A 209 -11.52 -15.28 -7.83
N ALA A 210 -10.98 -15.84 -8.92
CA ALA A 210 -11.61 -16.91 -9.67
C ALA A 210 -11.86 -18.14 -8.79
N ILE A 211 -10.88 -18.52 -7.96
CA ILE A 211 -11.00 -19.64 -7.02
C ILE A 211 -12.09 -19.37 -5.97
N MET A 212 -12.16 -18.16 -5.38
CA MET A 212 -13.25 -17.81 -4.45
C MET A 212 -14.63 -17.90 -5.11
N ALA A 213 -14.76 -17.47 -6.37
CA ALA A 213 -15.97 -17.62 -7.15
C ALA A 213 -16.30 -19.11 -7.41
N MET A 214 -15.33 -19.90 -7.86
CA MET A 214 -15.49 -21.32 -8.15
C MET A 214 -15.84 -22.15 -6.91
N ASN A 215 -15.26 -21.83 -5.76
CA ASN A 215 -15.65 -22.42 -4.48
C ASN A 215 -17.15 -22.18 -4.19
N THR A 216 -17.63 -20.96 -4.43
CA THR A 216 -19.04 -20.60 -4.22
C THR A 216 -19.98 -21.29 -5.20
N LEU A 217 -19.51 -21.49 -6.43
CA LEU A 217 -20.24 -22.22 -7.47
C LEU A 217 -20.19 -23.75 -7.28
N GLY A 218 -19.48 -24.26 -6.27
CA GLY A 218 -19.30 -25.70 -6.04
C GLY A 218 -18.40 -26.40 -7.06
N LEU A 219 -17.62 -25.63 -7.82
CA LEU A 219 -16.70 -26.13 -8.84
C LEU A 219 -15.33 -26.52 -8.24
N LEU A 220 -14.96 -25.90 -7.13
CA LEU A 220 -13.75 -26.20 -6.37
C LEU A 220 -14.05 -26.17 -4.86
N SER A 221 -13.07 -26.60 -4.06
CA SER A 221 -13.09 -26.47 -2.60
C SER A 221 -11.70 -26.13 -2.06
N VAL A 222 -11.08 -25.09 -2.63
CA VAL A 222 -9.72 -24.65 -2.26
C VAL A 222 -9.77 -23.87 -0.96
N LYS A 223 -9.00 -24.30 0.05
CA LYS A 223 -8.97 -23.62 1.36
C LYS A 223 -8.16 -22.32 1.35
N ASN A 224 -7.08 -22.26 0.58
CA ASN A 224 -6.20 -21.09 0.47
C ASN A 224 -6.15 -20.58 -0.98
N PRO A 225 -7.05 -19.67 -1.38
CA PRO A 225 -7.05 -19.12 -2.73
C PRO A 225 -5.76 -18.38 -3.14
N GLY A 226 -4.93 -17.98 -2.16
CA GLY A 226 -3.65 -17.32 -2.42
C GLY A 226 -2.47 -18.27 -2.66
N ASN A 227 -2.62 -19.55 -2.36
CA ASN A 227 -1.60 -20.56 -2.63
C ASN A 227 -2.26 -21.88 -3.09
N PRO A 228 -2.86 -21.90 -4.30
CA PRO A 228 -3.44 -23.09 -4.87
C PRO A 228 -2.37 -24.08 -5.35
N SER A 229 -2.71 -25.37 -5.34
CA SER A 229 -1.92 -26.43 -5.98
C SER A 229 -1.99 -26.37 -7.51
N THR A 230 -1.07 -27.06 -8.19
CA THR A 230 -1.04 -27.20 -9.66
C THR A 230 -2.41 -27.61 -10.25
N ALA A 231 -3.09 -28.58 -9.64
CA ALA A 231 -4.39 -29.06 -10.11
C ALA A 231 -5.50 -28.01 -9.93
N GLU A 232 -5.48 -27.26 -8.83
CA GLU A 232 -6.44 -26.18 -8.59
C GLU A 232 -6.20 -25.00 -9.55
N ILE A 233 -4.94 -24.70 -9.87
CA ILE A 233 -4.55 -23.72 -10.90
C ILE A 233 -5.07 -24.17 -12.27
N ASP A 234 -4.88 -25.44 -12.65
CA ASP A 234 -5.34 -25.96 -13.94
C ASP A 234 -6.86 -25.82 -14.12
N GLU A 235 -7.63 -26.14 -13.08
CA GLU A 235 -9.09 -26.00 -13.11
C GLU A 235 -9.52 -24.53 -13.14
N ALA A 236 -8.87 -23.66 -12.37
CA ALA A 236 -9.13 -22.23 -12.41
C ALA A 236 -8.81 -21.63 -13.80
N ALA A 237 -7.70 -22.04 -14.42
CA ALA A 237 -7.32 -21.59 -15.76
C ALA A 237 -8.34 -22.06 -16.82
N LYS A 238 -8.77 -23.33 -16.77
CA LYS A 238 -9.83 -23.85 -17.66
C LYS A 238 -11.12 -23.07 -17.52
N PHE A 239 -11.52 -22.75 -16.28
CA PHE A 239 -12.70 -21.95 -16.01
C PHE A 239 -12.56 -20.54 -16.60
N LEU A 240 -11.45 -19.84 -16.33
CA LEU A 240 -11.18 -18.51 -16.88
C LEU A 240 -11.19 -18.52 -18.41
N VAL A 241 -10.53 -19.48 -19.05
CA VAL A 241 -10.54 -19.66 -20.51
C VAL A 241 -11.95 -19.86 -21.04
N SER A 242 -12.76 -20.70 -20.39
CA SER A 242 -14.17 -20.88 -20.77
C SER A 242 -14.92 -19.55 -20.70
N LYS A 243 -14.78 -18.81 -19.60
CA LYS A 243 -15.48 -17.52 -19.40
C LYS A 243 -15.05 -16.46 -20.42
N LYS A 244 -13.76 -16.42 -20.77
CA LYS A 244 -13.26 -15.54 -21.83
C LYS A 244 -13.84 -15.90 -23.20
N LYS A 245 -13.82 -17.18 -23.57
CA LYS A 245 -14.42 -17.67 -24.84
C LYS A 245 -15.92 -17.44 -24.91
N ASP A 246 -16.59 -17.56 -23.77
CA ASP A 246 -18.00 -17.24 -23.61
C ASP A 246 -18.26 -15.73 -23.65
N GLY A 247 -17.25 -14.87 -23.78
CA GLY A 247 -17.40 -13.41 -23.87
C GLY A 247 -17.81 -12.75 -22.55
N GLN A 248 -17.46 -13.36 -21.40
CA GLN A 248 -17.83 -12.84 -20.08
C GLN A 248 -17.26 -11.43 -19.83
N PHE A 249 -15.98 -11.24 -20.13
CA PHE A 249 -15.26 -10.03 -19.78
C PHE A 249 -15.39 -8.93 -20.84
N ARG A 250 -15.72 -7.72 -20.40
CA ARG A 250 -15.54 -6.49 -21.18
C ARG A 250 -14.07 -6.18 -21.38
N ALA A 251 -13.27 -6.32 -20.31
CA ALA A 251 -11.85 -6.01 -20.30
C ALA A 251 -11.14 -6.83 -19.21
N LEU A 252 -9.85 -7.05 -19.42
CA LEU A 252 -8.92 -7.36 -18.36
C LEU A 252 -8.15 -6.07 -18.07
N TRP A 253 -8.25 -5.55 -16.85
CA TRP A 253 -7.77 -4.21 -16.53
C TRP A 253 -6.43 -4.27 -15.77
N GLY A 254 -5.48 -3.41 -16.13
CA GLY A 254 -4.13 -3.42 -15.55
C GLY A 254 -3.78 -2.17 -14.75
N ASP A 255 -4.37 -1.03 -15.09
CA ASP A 255 -4.05 0.25 -14.46
C ASP A 255 -5.27 0.95 -13.85
N PHE A 256 -4.97 1.90 -12.94
CA PHE A 256 -5.97 2.62 -12.17
C PHE A 256 -6.89 3.48 -13.07
N GLY A 257 -6.33 4.16 -14.06
CA GLY A 257 -7.09 5.05 -14.94
C GLY A 257 -8.02 4.27 -15.85
N GLU A 258 -7.54 3.17 -16.42
CA GLU A 258 -8.33 2.22 -17.20
C GLU A 258 -9.55 1.71 -16.41
N LEU A 259 -9.32 1.21 -15.19
CA LEU A 259 -10.40 0.70 -14.33
C LEU A 259 -11.45 1.78 -14.05
N VAL A 260 -11.02 3.00 -13.70
CA VAL A 260 -11.93 4.14 -13.46
C VAL A 260 -12.76 4.45 -14.70
N ASN A 261 -12.15 4.51 -15.88
CA ASN A 261 -12.83 4.86 -17.12
C ASN A 261 -13.89 3.81 -17.49
N LEU A 262 -13.55 2.52 -17.44
CA LEU A 262 -14.46 1.42 -17.78
C LEU A 262 -15.68 1.36 -16.85
N MET A 263 -15.49 1.61 -15.55
CA MET A 263 -16.59 1.64 -14.59
C MET A 263 -17.42 2.93 -14.70
N ALA A 264 -16.79 4.09 -14.88
CA ALA A 264 -17.49 5.37 -14.99
C ALA A 264 -18.33 5.49 -16.28
N SER A 265 -17.88 4.87 -17.38
CA SER A 265 -18.63 4.80 -18.64
C SER A 265 -19.82 3.82 -18.58
N GLY A 266 -19.81 2.88 -17.62
CA GLY A 266 -20.80 1.80 -17.53
C GLY A 266 -20.56 0.66 -18.52
N GLU A 267 -19.42 0.66 -19.21
CA GLU A 267 -18.99 -0.47 -20.04
C GLU A 267 -18.69 -1.71 -19.19
N MET A 268 -18.18 -1.47 -17.98
CA MET A 268 -18.00 -2.49 -16.96
C MET A 268 -18.86 -2.14 -15.74
N VAL A 269 -19.72 -3.07 -15.32
CA VAL A 269 -20.68 -2.86 -14.22
C VAL A 269 -20.36 -3.67 -12.97
N VAL A 270 -19.47 -4.65 -13.10
CA VAL A 270 -18.97 -5.49 -12.00
C VAL A 270 -17.56 -5.97 -12.30
N CYS A 271 -16.63 -5.82 -11.37
CA CYS A 271 -15.28 -6.34 -11.51
C CYS A 271 -14.64 -6.50 -10.14
N ASP A 272 -13.54 -7.23 -10.08
CA ASP A 272 -12.63 -6.98 -8.98
C ASP A 272 -12.09 -5.55 -9.11
N ALA A 273 -11.94 -4.86 -7.99
CA ALA A 273 -11.60 -3.45 -8.04
C ALA A 273 -10.65 -3.06 -6.92
N TRP A 274 -9.75 -2.13 -7.23
CA TRP A 274 -9.10 -1.35 -6.20
C TRP A 274 -10.08 -0.31 -5.65
N GLN A 275 -10.19 -0.22 -4.33
CA GLN A 275 -11.08 0.74 -3.68
C GLN A 275 -10.88 2.21 -4.13
N PRO A 276 -9.65 2.70 -4.40
CA PRO A 276 -9.43 4.01 -5.00
C PRO A 276 -10.20 4.24 -6.30
N ALA A 277 -10.35 3.21 -7.15
CA ALA A 277 -11.05 3.35 -8.41
C ALA A 277 -12.56 3.54 -8.17
N VAL A 278 -13.15 2.78 -7.25
CA VAL A 278 -14.54 2.97 -6.81
C VAL A 278 -14.75 4.38 -6.27
N MET A 279 -13.84 4.87 -5.43
CA MET A 279 -13.91 6.24 -4.91
C MET A 279 -13.75 7.30 -5.99
N ALA A 280 -12.91 7.08 -7.00
CA ALA A 280 -12.75 7.99 -8.12
C ALA A 280 -14.00 8.04 -9.01
N VAL A 281 -14.64 6.89 -9.28
CA VAL A 281 -15.92 6.84 -10.02
C VAL A 281 -17.03 7.60 -9.25
N LYS A 282 -17.12 7.41 -7.93
CA LYS A 282 -18.03 8.20 -7.07
C LYS A 282 -17.74 9.70 -7.14
N ALA A 283 -16.46 10.09 -7.11
CA ALA A 283 -16.05 11.48 -7.22
C ALA A 283 -16.42 12.13 -8.57
N GLN A 284 -16.59 11.34 -9.63
CA GLN A 284 -17.13 11.79 -10.93
C GLN A 284 -18.67 11.88 -10.95
N GLY A 285 -19.34 11.66 -9.82
CA GLY A 285 -20.79 11.67 -9.72
C GLY A 285 -21.46 10.45 -10.34
N LYS A 286 -20.70 9.36 -10.56
CA LYS A 286 -21.21 8.10 -11.12
C LYS A 286 -21.53 7.09 -10.01
N PRO A 287 -22.57 6.26 -10.18
CA PRO A 287 -22.95 5.25 -9.21
C PRO A 287 -21.89 4.15 -9.14
N CYS A 288 -21.29 3.95 -7.97
CA CYS A 288 -20.36 2.86 -7.73
C CYS A 288 -20.32 2.51 -6.24
N LYS A 289 -20.23 1.23 -5.92
CA LYS A 289 -20.12 0.70 -4.56
C LYS A 289 -19.08 -0.41 -4.49
N TYR A 290 -18.55 -0.62 -3.29
CA TYR A 290 -17.67 -1.74 -2.96
C TYR A 290 -18.47 -2.83 -2.24
N ALA A 291 -18.40 -4.06 -2.73
CA ALA A 291 -19.16 -5.17 -2.18
C ALA A 291 -18.59 -5.67 -0.85
N VAL A 292 -19.43 -6.41 -0.10
CA VAL A 292 -19.05 -7.15 1.10
C VAL A 292 -19.32 -8.63 0.81
N PRO A 293 -18.42 -9.32 0.08
CA PRO A 293 -18.64 -10.70 -0.33
C PRO A 293 -18.65 -11.63 0.89
N LYS A 294 -19.57 -12.59 0.89
CA LYS A 294 -19.71 -13.62 1.94
C LYS A 294 -18.47 -14.52 2.06
N GLU A 295 -17.71 -14.67 0.99
CA GLU A 295 -16.45 -15.43 0.99
C GLU A 295 -15.33 -14.64 1.70
N GLY A 296 -15.46 -13.31 1.75
CA GLY A 296 -14.49 -12.40 2.33
C GLY A 296 -13.61 -11.67 1.31
N TYR A 297 -12.77 -10.79 1.84
CA TYR A 297 -11.85 -9.94 1.08
C TYR A 297 -10.49 -10.58 0.84
N ARG A 298 -9.77 -10.08 -0.16
CA ARG A 298 -8.33 -10.32 -0.32
C ARG A 298 -7.52 -9.29 0.47
N GLY A 299 -6.78 -9.70 1.48
CA GLY A 299 -5.87 -8.82 2.23
C GLY A 299 -4.50 -8.66 1.57
N TRP A 300 -3.94 -7.46 1.60
CA TRP A 300 -2.59 -7.18 1.07
C TRP A 300 -1.98 -5.95 1.76
N ALA A 301 -0.65 -5.80 1.67
CA ALA A 301 0.03 -4.56 2.04
C ALA A 301 1.14 -4.22 1.03
N ILE A 302 1.39 -2.92 0.87
CA ILE A 302 2.45 -2.36 0.02
C ILE A 302 3.38 -1.56 0.92
N GLY A 303 4.68 -1.56 0.60
CA GLY A 303 5.67 -0.85 1.38
C GLY A 303 7.00 -0.67 0.66
N PRO A 304 7.80 0.34 1.02
CA PRO A 304 9.18 0.44 0.56
C PRO A 304 9.99 -0.80 0.94
N SER A 305 10.61 -1.41 -0.07
CA SER A 305 11.68 -2.40 0.05
C SER A 305 12.95 -1.79 -0.54
N MET A 306 14.02 -1.77 0.25
CA MET A 306 15.28 -1.16 -0.15
C MET A 306 16.01 -2.04 -1.15
N ILE A 307 16.30 -1.49 -2.33
CA ILE A 307 16.96 -2.23 -3.40
C ILE A 307 18.44 -2.43 -3.02
N ALA A 308 18.92 -3.67 -3.17
CA ALA A 308 20.28 -4.02 -2.81
C ALA A 308 21.31 -3.15 -3.55
N GLY A 309 22.26 -2.61 -2.78
CA GLY A 309 23.35 -1.79 -3.31
C GLY A 309 22.99 -0.34 -3.64
N THR A 310 21.82 0.16 -3.21
CA THR A 310 21.59 1.61 -3.22
C THR A 310 22.63 2.35 -2.36
N THR A 311 23.06 3.51 -2.84
CA THR A 311 23.92 4.44 -2.09
C THR A 311 23.10 5.46 -1.29
N ASN A 312 21.76 5.45 -1.39
CA ASN A 312 20.85 6.39 -0.73
C ASN A 312 20.04 5.70 0.39
N LYS A 313 20.73 4.96 1.26
CA LYS A 313 20.08 4.11 2.28
C LYS A 313 19.35 4.95 3.32
N GLU A 314 19.91 6.09 3.72
CA GLU A 314 19.30 6.93 4.73
C GLU A 314 18.00 7.55 4.22
N ALA A 315 17.94 7.94 2.94
CA ALA A 315 16.75 8.44 2.28
C ALA A 315 15.64 7.38 2.22
N VAL A 316 15.98 6.11 1.90
CA VAL A 316 15.01 5.01 1.87
C VAL A 316 14.46 4.71 3.27
N ILE A 317 15.32 4.66 4.30
CA ILE A 317 14.90 4.44 5.68
C ILE A 317 14.02 5.60 6.17
N ALA A 318 14.40 6.84 5.88
CA ALA A 318 13.61 8.02 6.22
C ALA A 318 12.24 8.02 5.51
N TYR A 319 12.18 7.57 4.25
CA TYR A 319 10.93 7.45 3.51
C TYR A 319 10.02 6.37 4.09
N ALA A 320 10.58 5.22 4.44
CA ALA A 320 9.87 4.15 5.12
C ALA A 320 9.31 4.61 6.48
N ASP A 321 10.11 5.33 7.28
CA ASP A 321 9.67 5.88 8.57
C ASP A 321 8.63 7.01 8.40
N TYR A 322 8.71 7.79 7.33
CA TYR A 322 7.71 8.81 6.98
C TYR A 322 6.35 8.20 6.71
N TRP A 323 6.27 7.07 5.99
CA TRP A 323 5.02 6.34 5.81
C TRP A 323 4.36 5.92 7.14
N LEU A 324 5.18 5.61 8.15
CA LEU A 324 4.73 5.24 9.49
C LEU A 324 4.41 6.44 10.40
N SER A 325 4.73 7.67 9.99
CA SER A 325 4.39 8.90 10.73
C SER A 325 2.87 9.16 10.80
N GLY A 326 2.10 8.57 9.88
CA GLY A 326 0.65 8.74 9.78
C GLY A 326 0.22 9.82 8.78
N GLU A 327 1.01 10.86 8.56
CA GLU A 327 0.69 11.95 7.62
C GLU A 327 0.44 11.48 6.18
N PRO A 328 1.34 10.73 5.52
CA PRO A 328 1.08 10.25 4.15
C PRO A 328 -0.09 9.27 4.09
N GLY A 329 -0.43 8.65 5.22
CA GLY A 329 -1.62 7.82 5.39
C GLY A 329 -2.93 8.54 5.09
N ILE A 330 -3.02 9.85 5.37
CA ILE A 330 -4.24 10.64 5.13
C ILE A 330 -4.60 10.62 3.65
N THR A 331 -3.61 10.90 2.80
CA THR A 331 -3.73 10.95 1.34
C THR A 331 -4.30 9.67 0.73
N VAL A 332 -3.92 8.51 1.25
CA VAL A 332 -4.38 7.21 0.73
C VAL A 332 -5.69 6.77 1.39
N SER A 333 -5.97 7.21 2.62
CA SER A 333 -7.25 6.96 3.28
C SER A 333 -8.43 7.67 2.62
N GLU A 334 -8.22 8.86 2.06
CA GLU A 334 -9.23 9.53 1.22
C GLU A 334 -9.59 8.72 -0.04
N GLN A 335 -8.78 7.73 -0.41
CA GLN A 335 -8.99 6.81 -1.52
C GLN A 335 -9.54 5.45 -1.04
N GLY A 336 -9.70 5.28 0.26
CA GLY A 336 -10.22 4.07 0.89
C GLY A 336 -9.16 3.09 1.40
N TYR A 337 -7.87 3.40 1.33
CA TYR A 337 -6.82 2.56 1.91
C TYR A 337 -6.52 2.87 3.38
N TYR A 338 -5.76 2.01 4.03
CA TYR A 338 -5.41 2.18 5.43
C TYR A 338 -3.91 2.42 5.61
N SER A 339 -3.58 3.41 6.45
CA SER A 339 -2.26 3.51 7.04
C SER A 339 -2.01 2.37 8.03
N PRO A 340 -0.84 1.69 7.95
CA PRO A 340 -0.44 0.63 8.85
C PRO A 340 -0.05 1.15 10.23
N SER A 341 0.13 2.47 10.39
CA SER A 341 0.44 3.11 11.65
C SER A 341 -0.82 3.61 12.37
N THR A 342 -0.80 3.53 13.70
CA THR A 342 -1.82 4.14 14.56
C THR A 342 -1.63 5.65 14.74
N ASN A 343 -0.44 6.19 14.39
CA ASN A 343 -0.14 7.62 14.45
C ASN A 343 -1.12 8.47 13.63
N ILE A 344 -1.70 7.91 12.56
CA ILE A 344 -2.67 8.61 11.72
C ILE A 344 -3.84 9.19 12.52
N LYS A 345 -4.24 8.56 13.64
CA LYS A 345 -5.32 9.06 14.50
C LYS A 345 -5.01 10.44 15.09
N ASN A 346 -3.73 10.79 15.24
CA ASN A 346 -3.28 12.05 15.83
C ASN A 346 -3.19 13.19 14.79
N VAL A 347 -3.13 12.86 13.50
CA VAL A 347 -2.87 13.83 12.42
C VAL A 347 -4.05 13.96 11.44
N MET A 348 -4.90 12.94 11.33
CA MET A 348 -6.13 12.99 10.54
C MET A 348 -7.22 13.75 11.31
N ALA A 349 -8.01 14.55 10.60
CA ALA A 349 -9.20 15.19 11.16
C ALA A 349 -10.13 14.14 11.81
N PRO A 350 -10.64 14.36 13.04
CA PRO A 350 -11.43 13.37 13.78
C PRO A 350 -12.62 12.80 12.99
N ASP A 351 -13.36 13.65 12.27
CA ASP A 351 -14.53 13.21 11.49
C ASP A 351 -14.12 12.33 10.29
N LYS A 352 -12.99 12.65 9.63
CA LYS A 352 -12.43 11.79 8.57
C LYS A 352 -11.97 10.44 9.16
N TYR A 353 -11.34 10.44 10.33
CA TYR A 353 -10.93 9.20 10.99
C TYR A 353 -12.14 8.35 11.38
N ALA A 354 -13.18 8.97 11.95
CA ALA A 354 -14.42 8.32 12.33
C ALA A 354 -15.09 7.62 11.13
N PHE A 355 -15.13 8.27 9.96
CA PHE A 355 -15.66 7.66 8.74
C PHE A 355 -14.75 6.53 8.20
N TRP A 356 -13.48 6.83 7.93
CA TRP A 356 -12.59 5.89 7.23
C TRP A 356 -12.19 4.69 8.07
N TYR A 357 -11.94 4.88 9.36
CA TYR A 357 -11.42 3.85 10.27
C TYR A 357 -12.50 3.26 11.18
N GLU A 358 -13.40 4.10 11.72
CA GLU A 358 -14.40 3.66 12.70
C GLU A 358 -15.77 3.35 12.07
N GLY A 359 -15.92 3.53 10.75
CA GLY A 359 -17.13 3.23 10.00
C GLY A 359 -18.34 4.08 10.39
N LYS A 360 -18.12 5.25 11.00
CA LYS A 360 -19.19 6.19 11.38
C LYS A 360 -19.75 6.90 10.13
N PRO A 361 -21.00 7.41 10.20
CA PRO A 361 -21.54 8.24 9.12
C PRO A 361 -20.63 9.43 8.82
N TRP A 362 -20.55 9.81 7.56
CA TRP A 362 -19.83 11.02 7.13
C TRP A 362 -20.48 12.27 7.72
N VAL A 363 -19.66 13.14 8.30
CA VAL A 363 -20.06 14.44 8.85
C VAL A 363 -19.27 15.52 8.13
N GLY A 364 -19.97 16.44 7.48
CA GLY A 364 -19.40 17.58 6.77
C GLY A 364 -19.83 17.69 5.31
N ALA A 365 -19.20 18.63 4.61
CA ALA A 365 -19.47 18.87 3.19
C ALA A 365 -19.21 17.61 2.35
N ALA A 366 -19.94 17.48 1.25
CA ALA A 366 -19.73 16.38 0.32
C ALA A 366 -18.29 16.40 -0.21
N GLU A 367 -17.61 15.25 -0.12
CA GLU A 367 -16.22 15.10 -0.53
C GLU A 367 -16.08 13.83 -1.37
N ARG A 368 -15.55 13.94 -2.59
CA ARG A 368 -15.24 12.79 -3.46
C ARG A 368 -16.41 11.80 -3.65
N GLY A 369 -17.63 12.31 -3.76
CA GLY A 369 -18.84 11.51 -3.93
C GLY A 369 -19.37 10.86 -2.65
N ILE A 370 -18.82 11.22 -1.48
CA ILE A 370 -19.36 10.92 -0.15
C ILE A 370 -20.24 12.11 0.26
N LYS A 371 -21.44 11.84 0.78
CA LYS A 371 -22.40 12.86 1.21
C LYS A 371 -22.64 12.74 2.72
N GLU A 372 -23.17 13.81 3.33
CA GLU A 372 -23.62 13.81 4.73
C GLU A 372 -24.46 12.57 5.04
N GLY A 373 -24.09 11.84 6.09
CA GLY A 373 -24.78 10.63 6.53
C GLY A 373 -24.41 9.34 5.78
N ASP A 374 -23.61 9.39 4.71
CA ASP A 374 -23.14 8.18 4.04
C ASP A 374 -22.31 7.30 4.98
N LEU A 375 -22.43 5.99 4.82
CA LEU A 375 -21.58 5.00 5.50
C LEU A 375 -20.48 4.52 4.56
N ARG A 376 -19.33 4.14 5.16
CA ARG A 376 -18.24 3.48 4.43
C ARG A 376 -18.67 2.09 3.99
N ASP A 377 -18.48 1.78 2.71
CA ASP A 377 -18.67 0.43 2.19
C ASP A 377 -17.80 -0.58 2.98
N GLY A 378 -18.41 -1.65 3.46
CA GLY A 378 -17.75 -2.66 4.29
C GLY A 378 -17.57 -2.30 5.77
N GLY A 379 -17.92 -1.08 6.18
CA GLY A 379 -17.87 -0.64 7.58
C GLY A 379 -16.48 -0.20 8.05
N SER A 380 -16.25 -0.34 9.35
CA SER A 380 -15.01 0.01 10.04
C SER A 380 -13.84 -0.86 9.59
N LEU A 381 -12.61 -0.40 9.89
CA LEU A 381 -11.41 -1.19 9.70
C LEU A 381 -11.50 -2.55 10.41
N GLU A 382 -12.04 -2.57 11.63
CA GLU A 382 -12.17 -3.79 12.44
C GLU A 382 -13.15 -4.79 11.80
N GLU A 383 -14.31 -4.32 11.34
CA GLU A 383 -15.28 -5.18 10.65
C GLU A 383 -14.72 -5.76 9.36
N ARG A 384 -14.03 -4.93 8.55
CA ARG A 384 -13.41 -5.42 7.31
C ARG A 384 -12.29 -6.42 7.58
N ALA A 385 -11.46 -6.19 8.59
CA ALA A 385 -10.38 -7.09 8.97
C ALA A 385 -10.89 -8.48 9.40
N LYS A 386 -12.07 -8.56 10.04
CA LYS A 386 -12.69 -9.83 10.43
C LYS A 386 -13.17 -10.64 9.23
N ASN A 387 -13.48 -9.99 8.10
CA ASN A 387 -14.01 -10.64 6.90
C ASN A 387 -12.93 -10.85 5.80
N VAL A 388 -11.67 -11.01 6.17
CA VAL A 388 -10.60 -11.36 5.21
C VAL A 388 -10.66 -12.86 4.90
N ALA A 389 -10.77 -13.22 3.62
CA ALA A 389 -10.77 -14.59 3.14
C ALA A 389 -9.36 -15.20 3.20
N TYR A 390 -8.40 -14.50 2.60
CA TYR A 390 -6.98 -14.87 2.55
C TYR A 390 -6.11 -13.61 2.40
N TRP A 391 -4.83 -13.74 2.77
CA TRP A 391 -3.83 -12.74 2.42
C TRP A 391 -3.15 -13.11 1.10
N HIS A 392 -2.90 -12.11 0.27
CA HIS A 392 -2.16 -12.24 -0.97
C HIS A 392 -0.79 -12.89 -0.69
N GLN A 393 -0.39 -13.84 -1.55
CA GLN A 393 0.74 -14.74 -1.32
C GLN A 393 1.51 -14.96 -2.62
N TRP A 394 2.82 -15.18 -2.49
CA TRP A 394 3.59 -15.81 -3.54
C TRP A 394 3.24 -17.30 -3.51
N PRO A 395 2.58 -17.85 -4.55
CA PRO A 395 2.20 -19.25 -4.55
C PRO A 395 3.44 -20.13 -4.71
N ASP A 396 3.39 -21.33 -4.13
CA ASP A 396 4.46 -22.33 -4.27
C ASP A 396 4.64 -22.72 -5.75
N GLU A 397 3.53 -22.75 -6.50
CA GLU A 397 3.45 -23.11 -7.92
C GLU A 397 3.47 -21.87 -8.85
N TYR A 398 4.24 -20.84 -8.50
CA TYR A 398 4.27 -19.55 -9.22
C TYR A 398 4.51 -19.68 -10.73
N ASP A 399 5.55 -20.42 -11.13
CA ASP A 399 5.90 -20.55 -12.56
C ASP A 399 4.78 -21.22 -13.35
N HIS A 400 4.14 -22.25 -12.77
CA HIS A 400 2.99 -22.92 -13.38
C HIS A 400 1.78 -21.99 -13.48
N LEU A 401 1.51 -21.20 -12.45
CA LEU A 401 0.43 -20.21 -12.45
C LEU A 401 0.64 -19.16 -13.55
N VAL A 402 1.86 -18.65 -13.71
CA VAL A 402 2.21 -17.70 -14.79
C VAL A 402 2.05 -18.35 -16.17
N GLN A 403 2.52 -19.59 -16.36
CA GLN A 403 2.32 -20.31 -17.61
C GLN A 403 0.82 -20.44 -17.96
N LYS A 404 -0.01 -20.80 -16.98
CA LYS A 404 -1.46 -20.93 -17.17
C LYS A 404 -2.16 -19.60 -17.42
N TRP A 405 -1.63 -18.53 -16.86
CA TRP A 405 -2.09 -17.18 -17.19
C TRP A 405 -1.80 -16.81 -18.64
N ASP A 406 -0.61 -17.12 -19.15
CA ASP A 406 -0.27 -16.87 -20.56
C ASP A 406 -1.17 -17.68 -21.51
N GLU A 407 -1.47 -18.94 -21.18
CA GLU A 407 -2.45 -19.74 -21.91
C GLU A 407 -3.83 -19.04 -21.93
N PHE A 408 -4.28 -18.51 -20.79
CA PHE A 408 -5.54 -17.76 -20.70
C PHE A 408 -5.54 -16.48 -21.56
N LEU A 409 -4.45 -15.71 -21.55
CA LEU A 409 -4.33 -14.50 -22.36
C LEU A 409 -4.36 -14.80 -23.86
N ASN A 410 -3.84 -15.95 -24.29
CA ASN A 410 -3.79 -16.37 -25.69
C ASN A 410 -5.03 -17.16 -26.18
N ALA A 411 -5.95 -17.51 -25.29
CA ALA A 411 -7.11 -18.36 -25.58
C ALA A 411 -8.30 -17.68 -26.26
#